data_AF-A0A4R0RWV4-F1
#
_entry.id   AF-A0A4R0RWV4-F1
#
_cell.length_a   1.000
_cell.length_b   1.000
_cell.length_c   1.000
_cell.angle_alpha   90.00
_cell.angle_beta   90.00
_cell.angle_gamma   90.00
#
_symmetry.space_group_name_H-M   'P 1'
#
loop_
_entity.id
_entity.type
_entity.pdbx_description
1 polymer ?
#
loop_
_entity_poly.entity_id
_entity_poly.type
_entity_poly.pdbx_seq_one_letter_code
_entity_poly.pdbx_strand_id
1 'polypeptide(L)'
;MVFTRTDSSGDEYDPQYDSIAHRRKRRRVQTRQEAPAAPREVSKTPQPEILTPESLFAPVVTVLESDVHVLEDGEISFEQYIEPFLLEYSQAVLQAQESFTYTDIITKQPVHPMSRMQAWRILEDIEGKRSSDLLDAATALLRRKLKLDPSPLRRLLLSTSNNKEPDRSLSPMPPPARLPAAKPEVLDALYRIKTTPYASSFLSRLMGFQHSNTPGVIACDWNTRPPWIELMEDIHEHFTFRHPDAEHLRRLEAPVEYSTLRRDHLPQAHELLNRAFWSGVDVTDSLDYSPEQCTIIATYKKLVVGAAFLSSPQETYITYLAVKPGFENAQIATSMLYHLISLNPHKDIILHVSTTNPAMLLYNRFGFKAEEFIVGFYEDYIESQTRGSKNAFRLRLRQ
;
A
#
# COMPACT_ATOMS: atom_id res chain seq x y z
N MET A 1 -57.46 -21.06 13.54
CA MET A 1 -56.04 -21.20 13.14
C MET A 1 -55.24 -20.43 14.18
N VAL A 2 -54.64 -21.00 15.23
CA VAL A 2 -54.15 -22.38 15.53
C VAL A 2 -52.77 -22.70 14.92
N PHE A 3 -51.77 -22.77 15.82
CA PHE A 3 -50.40 -23.30 15.72
C PHE A 3 -49.39 -22.64 14.74
N THR A 4 -48.08 -22.55 15.05
CA THR A 4 -47.31 -23.00 16.25
C THR A 4 -46.13 -22.06 16.57
N ARG A 5 -45.71 -22.02 17.84
CA ARG A 5 -44.33 -21.71 18.27
C ARG A 5 -43.58 -23.02 18.53
N THR A 6 -42.26 -23.02 18.40
CA THR A 6 -41.34 -23.92 19.11
C THR A 6 -40.09 -23.15 19.48
N ASP A 7 -39.68 -23.24 20.74
CA ASP A 7 -38.61 -22.45 21.34
C ASP A 7 -37.24 -23.17 21.29
N SER A 8 -36.15 -22.43 21.52
CA SER A 8 -34.87 -22.98 21.98
C SER A 8 -34.13 -21.94 22.81
N SER A 9 -33.76 -22.31 24.04
CA SER A 9 -32.67 -21.68 24.81
C SER A 9 -31.31 -22.06 24.15
N GLY A 10 -30.13 -21.56 24.53
CA GLY A 10 -29.67 -21.05 25.84
C GLY A 10 -29.20 -22.22 26.73
N ASP A 11 -27.96 -22.25 27.27
CA ASP A 11 -26.81 -21.33 27.15
C ASP A 11 -25.49 -22.13 26.86
N GLU A 12 -24.27 -21.97 27.39
CA GLU A 12 -23.61 -21.18 28.46
C GLU A 12 -22.08 -21.02 28.15
N TYR A 13 -21.19 -20.81 29.14
CA TYR A 13 -19.76 -20.42 29.01
C TYR A 13 -18.81 -21.33 29.85
N ASP A 14 -17.50 -21.50 29.59
CA ASP A 14 -16.68 -21.22 28.39
C ASP A 14 -15.44 -22.18 28.28
N PRO A 15 -14.22 -21.96 28.87
CA PRO A 15 -12.99 -22.55 28.28
C PRO A 15 -12.09 -23.41 29.22
N GLN A 16 -11.21 -24.25 28.63
CA GLN A 16 -9.75 -24.35 28.92
C GLN A 16 -9.05 -25.55 28.21
N TYR A 17 -7.70 -25.48 28.16
CA TYR A 17 -6.63 -26.52 28.03
C TYR A 17 -7.03 -28.00 27.83
N ASP A 18 -6.28 -28.83 27.10
CA ASP A 18 -4.83 -29.05 27.33
C ASP A 18 -4.04 -29.61 26.12
N SER A 19 -2.74 -29.86 26.33
CA SER A 19 -1.70 -30.14 25.35
C SER A 19 -1.24 -31.62 25.35
N ILE A 20 -1.03 -32.20 24.16
CA ILE A 20 -0.30 -33.49 24.01
C ILE A 20 0.67 -33.43 22.82
N ALA A 21 1.97 -33.61 23.08
CA ALA A 21 3.03 -33.64 22.07
C ALA A 21 3.43 -35.08 21.68
N HIS A 22 3.38 -35.41 20.38
CA HIS A 22 3.73 -36.75 19.90
C HIS A 22 5.23 -37.00 19.69
N ARG A 23 5.85 -37.52 20.76
CA ARG A 23 7.26 -37.91 20.89
C ARG A 23 7.66 -39.12 20.02
N ARG A 24 8.19 -38.90 18.80
CA ARG A 24 8.78 -39.99 17.97
C ARG A 24 10.25 -40.26 18.29
N LYS A 25 10.55 -41.50 18.70
CA LYS A 25 11.90 -41.98 19.07
C LYS A 25 12.79 -42.13 17.83
N ARG A 26 13.91 -41.40 17.72
CA ARG A 26 14.98 -41.70 16.75
C ARG A 26 15.91 -42.78 17.29
N ARG A 27 16.22 -43.78 16.46
CA ARG A 27 17.09 -44.93 16.80
C ARG A 27 18.55 -44.53 16.62
N ARG A 28 19.36 -44.71 17.66
CA ARG A 28 20.81 -44.42 17.66
C ARG A 28 21.54 -45.53 16.89
N VAL A 29 22.42 -45.15 15.97
CA VAL A 29 23.42 -46.03 15.36
C VAL A 29 24.78 -45.37 15.58
N GLN A 30 25.71 -46.08 16.21
CA GLN A 30 27.11 -45.67 16.29
C GLN A 30 27.85 -46.35 15.14
N THR A 31 28.63 -45.57 14.39
CA THR A 31 29.66 -46.11 13.51
C THR A 31 31.01 -45.52 13.93
N ARG A 32 31.93 -46.45 14.16
CA ARG A 32 33.30 -46.34 14.68
C ARG A 32 34.09 -45.12 14.17
N GLN A 33 34.86 -44.50 15.07
CA GLN A 33 35.88 -43.50 14.75
C GLN A 33 37.11 -44.18 14.11
N GLU A 34 37.77 -43.46 13.20
CA GLU A 34 39.18 -43.68 12.85
C GLU A 34 39.97 -42.41 13.20
N ALA A 35 41.27 -42.55 13.49
CA ALA A 35 42.07 -41.51 14.15
C ALA A 35 42.67 -40.49 13.16
N PRO A 36 42.79 -39.20 13.53
CA PRO A 36 43.44 -38.20 12.70
C PRO A 36 44.97 -38.36 12.72
N ALA A 37 45.60 -38.10 11.58
CA ALA A 37 47.06 -37.92 11.49
C ALA A 37 47.47 -36.53 12.03
N ALA A 38 48.74 -36.39 12.44
CA ALA A 38 49.27 -35.18 13.04
C ALA A 38 49.25 -33.96 12.08
N PRO A 39 49.06 -32.73 12.61
CA PRO A 39 49.05 -31.53 11.78
C PRO A 39 50.44 -31.21 11.21
N ARG A 40 50.48 -30.72 9.97
CA ARG A 40 51.62 -29.96 9.45
C ARG A 40 51.45 -28.49 9.79
N GLU A 41 52.49 -27.89 10.34
CA GLU A 41 52.57 -26.44 10.50
C GLU A 41 52.59 -25.77 9.11
N VAL A 42 51.83 -24.70 8.97
CA VAL A 42 51.97 -23.73 7.87
C VAL A 42 52.04 -22.35 8.50
N SER A 43 53.08 -21.60 8.18
CA SER A 43 53.43 -20.33 8.81
C SER A 43 52.35 -19.27 8.62
N LYS A 44 51.91 -18.64 9.72
CA LYS A 44 51.21 -17.36 9.67
C LYS A 44 52.18 -16.26 9.26
N THR A 45 52.07 -15.75 8.04
CA THR A 45 52.45 -14.36 7.75
C THR A 45 51.42 -13.42 8.39
N PRO A 46 51.83 -12.23 8.88
CA PRO A 46 50.89 -11.30 9.49
C PRO A 46 49.90 -10.78 8.44
N GLN A 47 48.61 -10.81 8.76
CA GLN A 47 47.65 -9.94 8.08
C GLN A 47 47.86 -8.51 8.60
N PRO A 48 47.72 -7.47 7.74
CA PRO A 48 47.64 -6.10 8.23
C PRO A 48 46.41 -5.95 9.13
N GLU A 49 46.48 -5.05 10.11
CA GLU A 49 45.35 -4.75 10.99
C GLU A 49 44.22 -4.15 10.14
N ILE A 50 43.14 -4.91 9.97
CA ILE A 50 41.98 -4.46 9.20
C ILE A 50 41.26 -3.40 10.03
N LEU A 51 41.44 -2.13 9.66
CA LEU A 51 40.67 -1.02 10.20
C LEU A 51 39.19 -1.29 10.00
N THR A 52 38.50 -1.69 11.08
CA THR A 52 37.05 -1.88 11.02
C THR A 52 36.38 -0.51 10.92
N PRO A 53 35.25 -0.38 10.20
CA PRO A 53 34.51 0.89 10.19
C PRO A 53 34.08 1.30 11.60
N GLU A 54 33.88 0.33 12.50
CA GLU A 54 33.60 0.55 13.92
C GLU A 54 34.77 1.25 14.63
N SER A 55 36.03 0.87 14.37
CA SER A 55 37.21 1.55 14.95
C SER A 55 37.42 2.98 14.43
N LEU A 56 37.02 3.27 13.19
CA LEU A 56 37.12 4.59 12.57
C LEU A 56 35.99 5.55 13.01
N PHE A 57 34.79 5.03 13.27
CA PHE A 57 33.69 5.82 13.82
C PHE A 57 33.74 5.92 15.35
N ALA A 58 34.49 5.08 16.06
CA ALA A 58 34.57 5.12 17.52
C ALA A 58 34.89 6.52 18.09
N PRO A 59 35.89 7.29 17.59
CA PRO A 59 36.15 8.64 18.11
C PRO A 59 34.96 9.60 17.91
N VAL A 60 34.37 9.57 16.71
CA VAL A 60 33.21 10.40 16.33
C VAL A 60 31.99 10.05 17.19
N VAL A 61 31.74 8.77 17.45
CA VAL A 61 30.65 8.30 18.32
C VAL A 61 30.92 8.72 19.77
N THR A 62 32.13 8.54 20.30
CA THR A 62 32.42 8.95 21.68
C THR A 62 32.29 10.46 21.90
N VAL A 63 32.61 11.30 20.92
CA VAL A 63 32.42 12.76 21.00
C VAL A 63 30.96 13.14 20.82
N LEU A 64 30.21 12.46 19.95
CA LEU A 64 28.75 12.64 19.86
C LEU A 64 28.01 12.17 21.13
N GLU A 65 28.62 11.30 21.94
CA GLU A 65 28.10 10.87 23.23
C GLU A 65 28.55 11.76 24.42
N SER A 66 29.71 12.43 24.33
CA SER A 66 30.19 13.36 25.38
C SER A 66 29.73 14.82 25.21
N ASP A 67 29.70 15.33 23.98
CA ASP A 67 29.63 16.78 23.70
C ASP A 67 28.34 17.18 22.95
N VAL A 68 27.23 16.47 23.21
CA VAL A 68 25.89 16.76 22.65
C VAL A 68 25.54 18.26 22.73
N HIS A 69 25.81 18.89 23.87
CA HIS A 69 25.49 20.30 24.11
C HIS A 69 26.34 21.29 23.27
N VAL A 70 27.57 20.93 22.90
CA VAL A 70 28.44 21.81 22.07
C VAL A 70 27.89 21.95 20.65
N LEU A 71 27.16 20.94 20.16
CA LEU A 71 26.46 20.98 18.88
C LEU A 71 25.10 21.69 18.94
N GLU A 72 24.50 21.84 20.13
CA GLU A 72 23.26 22.60 20.33
C GLU A 72 23.51 24.12 20.39
N ASP A 73 24.61 24.57 21.03
CA ASP A 73 24.99 25.98 21.12
C ASP A 73 25.61 26.55 19.80
N GLY A 74 25.98 25.68 18.85
CA GLY A 74 26.29 26.06 17.47
C GLY A 74 27.67 26.68 17.22
N GLU A 75 28.61 26.59 18.16
CA GLU A 75 29.96 27.18 18.01
C GLU A 75 30.87 26.49 16.96
N ILE A 76 30.57 25.24 16.59
CA ILE A 76 31.35 24.45 15.61
C ILE A 76 30.40 23.85 14.56
N SER A 77 30.68 24.04 13.27
CA SER A 77 29.88 23.41 12.22
C SER A 77 30.26 21.94 12.03
N PHE A 78 29.28 21.10 11.66
CA PHE A 78 29.52 19.69 11.33
C PHE A 78 30.60 19.51 10.24
N GLU A 79 30.66 20.43 9.28
CA GLU A 79 31.64 20.44 8.21
C GLU A 79 33.06 20.64 8.76
N GLN A 80 33.27 21.66 9.62
CA GLN A 80 34.56 21.91 10.28
C GLN A 80 35.02 20.72 11.16
N TYR A 81 34.07 20.01 11.78
CA TYR A 81 34.37 18.84 12.61
C TYR A 81 34.73 17.60 11.78
N ILE A 82 34.07 17.36 10.64
CA ILE A 82 34.28 16.14 9.83
C ILE A 82 35.43 16.27 8.82
N GLU A 83 35.78 17.48 8.38
CA GLU A 83 36.87 17.79 7.45
C GLU A 83 38.19 17.02 7.73
N PRO A 84 38.77 17.02 8.95
CA PRO A 84 40.03 16.31 9.22
C PRO A 84 39.92 14.79 9.08
N PHE A 85 38.77 14.19 9.40
CA PHE A 85 38.54 12.74 9.33
C PHE A 85 38.16 12.27 7.92
N LEU A 86 37.75 13.18 7.03
CA LEU A 86 37.25 12.87 5.69
C LEU A 86 38.31 12.15 4.84
N LEU A 87 39.58 12.54 4.95
CA LEU A 87 40.68 11.91 4.21
C LEU A 87 40.89 10.46 4.64
N GLU A 88 40.99 10.20 5.95
CA GLU A 88 41.19 8.84 6.51
C GLU A 88 39.98 7.95 6.19
N TYR A 89 38.76 8.48 6.35
CA TYR A 89 37.53 7.78 5.98
C TYR A 89 37.50 7.41 4.48
N SER A 90 37.94 8.32 3.60
CA SER A 90 38.00 8.04 2.15
C SER A 90 38.96 6.91 1.81
N GLN A 91 40.12 6.85 2.49
CA GLN A 91 41.11 5.79 2.31
C GLN A 91 40.60 4.45 2.84
N ALA A 92 39.97 4.44 4.03
CA ALA A 92 39.37 3.24 4.60
C ALA A 92 38.22 2.68 3.72
N VAL A 93 37.40 3.54 3.13
CA VAL A 93 36.34 3.13 2.20
C VAL A 93 36.90 2.53 0.90
N LEU A 94 38.06 3.00 0.43
CA LEU A 94 38.78 2.40 -0.70
C LEU A 94 39.38 1.04 -0.33
N GLN A 95 40.10 0.94 0.79
CA GLN A 95 40.64 -0.34 1.29
C GLN A 95 39.54 -1.39 1.55
N ALA A 96 38.36 -0.96 2.01
CA ALA A 96 37.19 -1.83 2.13
C ALA A 96 36.65 -2.28 0.75
N GLN A 97 36.61 -1.39 -0.26
CA GLN A 97 36.23 -1.78 -1.62
C GLN A 97 37.23 -2.75 -2.26
N GLU A 98 38.52 -2.56 -1.99
CA GLU A 98 39.59 -3.47 -2.44
C GLU A 98 39.47 -4.85 -1.77
N SER A 99 39.29 -4.93 -0.46
CA SER A 99 39.20 -6.21 0.27
C SER A 99 37.97 -7.06 -0.08
N PHE A 100 36.88 -6.44 -0.55
CA PHE A 100 35.69 -7.14 -1.08
C PHE A 100 35.69 -7.32 -2.61
N THR A 101 36.81 -7.05 -3.29
CA THR A 101 36.94 -7.30 -4.74
C THR A 101 36.96 -8.80 -5.02
N TYR A 102 36.19 -9.25 -6.01
CA TYR A 102 36.28 -10.61 -6.53
C TYR A 102 36.51 -10.58 -8.04
N THR A 103 37.25 -11.55 -8.57
CA THR A 103 37.39 -11.73 -10.02
C THR A 103 36.14 -12.39 -10.57
N ASP A 104 35.47 -11.77 -11.54
CA ASP A 104 34.38 -12.44 -12.25
C ASP A 104 34.91 -13.64 -13.05
N ILE A 105 34.18 -14.75 -12.99
CA ILE A 105 34.53 -16.03 -13.59
C ILE A 105 34.52 -15.94 -15.13
N ILE A 106 33.66 -15.08 -15.69
CA ILE A 106 33.43 -14.97 -17.14
C ILE A 106 34.41 -13.97 -17.78
N THR A 107 34.48 -12.75 -17.26
CA THR A 107 35.33 -11.67 -17.81
C THR A 107 36.77 -11.68 -17.29
N LYS A 108 37.05 -12.38 -16.18
CA LYS A 108 38.33 -12.39 -15.45
C LYS A 108 38.79 -11.01 -14.93
N GLN A 109 37.93 -10.00 -14.98
CA GLN A 109 38.23 -8.67 -14.44
C GLN A 109 37.91 -8.61 -12.93
N PRO A 110 38.62 -7.76 -12.16
CA PRO A 110 38.23 -7.44 -10.79
C PRO A 110 36.90 -6.68 -10.77
N VAL A 111 35.93 -7.19 -10.01
CA VAL A 111 34.63 -6.55 -9.80
C VAL A 111 34.55 -6.05 -8.36
N HIS A 112 34.45 -4.74 -8.21
CA HIS A 112 34.31 -4.08 -6.91
C HIS A 112 32.83 -3.98 -6.50
N PRO A 113 32.50 -4.06 -5.20
CA PRO A 113 31.13 -3.89 -4.72
C PRO A 113 30.68 -2.43 -4.83
N MET A 114 29.59 -2.20 -5.57
CA MET A 114 29.08 -0.85 -5.85
C MET A 114 28.69 -0.08 -4.58
N SER A 115 29.17 1.16 -4.47
CA SER A 115 28.81 2.13 -3.42
C SER A 115 27.40 2.72 -3.67
N ARG A 116 26.72 3.14 -2.60
CA ARG A 116 25.40 3.79 -2.67
C ARG A 116 25.38 4.99 -3.62
N MET A 117 26.42 5.82 -3.61
CA MET A 117 26.51 6.99 -4.49
C MET A 117 26.65 6.59 -5.98
N GLN A 118 27.39 5.52 -6.27
CA GLN A 118 27.52 4.99 -7.63
C GLN A 118 26.19 4.40 -8.13
N ALA A 119 25.50 3.63 -7.28
CA ALA A 119 24.17 3.10 -7.56
C ALA A 119 23.14 4.21 -7.83
N TRP A 120 23.20 5.32 -7.08
CA TRP A 120 22.32 6.47 -7.31
C TRP A 120 22.62 7.21 -8.61
N ARG A 121 23.89 7.48 -8.94
CA ARG A 121 24.26 8.09 -10.24
C ARG A 121 23.82 7.22 -11.43
N ILE A 122 23.96 5.90 -11.33
CA ILE A 122 23.50 4.97 -12.37
C ILE A 122 21.96 4.96 -12.49
N LEU A 123 21.24 5.08 -11.37
CA LEU A 123 19.78 5.25 -11.40
C LEU A 123 19.36 6.58 -12.04
N GLU A 124 20.11 7.66 -11.79
CA GLU A 124 19.90 8.98 -12.39
C GLU A 124 20.16 8.97 -13.90
N ASP A 125 21.28 8.39 -14.35
CA ASP A 125 21.59 8.18 -15.76
C ASP A 125 20.50 7.38 -16.51
N ILE A 126 19.95 6.34 -15.88
CA ILE A 126 18.88 5.52 -16.44
C ILE A 126 17.55 6.28 -16.48
N GLU A 127 17.31 7.19 -15.53
CA GLU A 127 16.09 7.98 -15.46
C GLU A 127 16.12 9.25 -16.32
N GLY A 128 17.30 9.78 -16.64
CA GLY A 128 17.52 10.82 -17.65
C GLY A 128 17.37 10.32 -19.09
N LYS A 129 17.77 9.07 -19.38
CA LYS A 129 17.67 8.44 -20.73
C LYS A 129 16.24 8.00 -21.13
N ARG A 130 15.21 8.50 -20.45
CA ARG A 130 13.79 8.15 -20.64
C ARG A 130 13.15 8.59 -21.97
N SER A 131 13.86 9.35 -22.80
CA SER A 131 13.26 10.11 -23.93
C SER A 131 13.19 9.38 -25.27
N SER A 132 13.77 8.19 -25.42
CA SER A 132 13.65 7.38 -26.65
C SER A 132 13.68 5.87 -26.38
N ASP A 133 12.68 5.18 -26.92
CA ASP A 133 12.54 3.72 -27.05
C ASP A 133 12.47 2.87 -25.77
N LEU A 134 12.10 1.60 -26.00
CA LEU A 134 11.80 0.61 -24.97
C LEU A 134 13.06 0.29 -24.15
N LEU A 135 13.00 0.54 -22.83
CA LEU A 135 14.03 0.11 -21.88
C LEU A 135 14.29 -1.39 -22.03
N ASP A 136 15.50 -1.74 -22.49
CA ASP A 136 15.94 -3.12 -22.61
C ASP A 136 15.79 -3.87 -21.28
N ALA A 137 15.45 -5.16 -21.36
CA ALA A 137 15.12 -5.99 -20.21
C ALA A 137 16.25 -6.02 -19.17
N ALA A 138 17.52 -5.97 -19.57
CA ALA A 138 18.64 -5.89 -18.64
C ALA A 138 18.65 -4.55 -17.88
N THR A 139 18.37 -3.44 -18.56
CA THR A 139 18.30 -2.11 -17.92
C THR A 139 17.13 -2.00 -16.93
N ALA A 140 15.97 -2.57 -17.27
CA ALA A 140 14.81 -2.62 -16.39
C ALA A 140 15.07 -3.48 -15.13
N LEU A 141 15.70 -4.65 -15.32
CA LEU A 141 16.13 -5.52 -14.21
C LEU A 141 17.18 -4.85 -13.32
N LEU A 142 18.18 -4.19 -13.91
CA LEU A 142 19.24 -3.48 -13.19
C LEU A 142 18.67 -2.31 -12.37
N ARG A 143 17.80 -1.48 -12.96
CA ARG A 143 17.07 -0.40 -12.26
C ARG A 143 16.25 -0.96 -11.08
N ARG A 144 15.52 -2.07 -11.28
CA ARG A 144 14.77 -2.75 -10.20
C ARG A 144 15.69 -3.27 -9.09
N LYS A 145 16.86 -3.83 -9.44
CA LYS A 145 17.84 -4.33 -8.47
C LYS A 145 18.46 -3.19 -7.66
N LEU A 146 18.91 -2.11 -8.29
CA LEU A 146 19.49 -0.95 -7.59
C LEU A 146 18.47 -0.22 -6.69
N LYS A 147 17.18 -0.22 -7.03
CA LYS A 147 16.14 0.35 -6.15
C LYS A 147 15.76 -0.54 -4.95
N LEU A 148 15.95 -1.86 -5.05
CA LEU A 148 15.69 -2.79 -3.94
C LEU A 148 16.90 -2.97 -3.02
N ASP A 149 18.10 -3.11 -3.60
CA ASP A 149 19.37 -3.30 -2.89
C ASP A 149 20.39 -2.20 -3.27
N PRO A 150 20.22 -0.95 -2.80
CA PRO A 150 21.02 0.21 -3.23
C PRO A 150 22.49 0.23 -2.74
N SER A 151 22.94 -0.81 -2.01
CA SER A 151 24.32 -0.89 -1.53
C SER A 151 24.72 -2.33 -1.16
N PRO A 152 25.20 -3.17 -2.11
CA PRO A 152 25.74 -4.49 -1.80
C PRO A 152 26.95 -4.40 -0.84
N LEU A 153 27.78 -3.37 -0.98
CA LEU A 153 28.92 -3.05 -0.10
C LEU A 153 28.50 -3.00 1.38
N ARG A 154 27.40 -2.30 1.70
CA ARG A 154 26.86 -2.22 3.09
C ARG A 154 26.40 -3.59 3.60
N ARG A 155 25.81 -4.44 2.75
CA ARG A 155 25.42 -5.80 3.13
C ARG A 155 26.64 -6.68 3.42
N LEU A 156 27.72 -6.52 2.65
CA LEU A 156 28.98 -7.23 2.88
C LEU A 156 29.64 -6.82 4.21
N LEU A 157 29.81 -5.51 4.45
CA LEU A 157 30.33 -4.97 5.73
C LEU A 157 29.50 -5.42 6.94
N LEU A 158 28.17 -5.30 6.87
CA LEU A 158 27.29 -5.73 7.96
C LEU A 158 27.16 -7.26 8.10
N SER A 159 27.68 -8.04 7.13
CA SER A 159 27.78 -9.50 7.26
C SER A 159 29.10 -9.95 7.86
N THR A 160 30.16 -9.13 7.82
CA THR A 160 31.51 -9.50 8.29
C THR A 160 31.60 -9.58 9.82
N SER A 161 30.73 -8.88 10.55
CA SER A 161 30.59 -9.04 12.00
C SER A 161 30.02 -10.40 12.40
N ASN A 162 29.39 -11.12 11.48
CA ASN A 162 28.84 -12.45 11.71
C ASN A 162 29.85 -13.52 11.26
N ASN A 163 31.02 -13.55 11.91
CA ASN A 163 32.10 -14.50 11.69
C ASN A 163 31.74 -15.93 12.13
N LYS A 164 30.73 -16.51 11.48
CA LYS A 164 30.66 -17.95 11.25
C LYS A 164 31.37 -18.22 9.94
N GLU A 165 32.56 -18.81 10.02
CA GLU A 165 33.19 -19.38 8.82
C GLU A 165 32.18 -20.30 8.13
N PRO A 166 31.97 -20.18 6.81
CA PRO A 166 31.16 -21.16 6.09
C PRO A 166 31.95 -22.47 6.06
N ASP A 167 31.55 -23.41 6.92
CA ASP A 167 32.13 -24.75 7.04
C ASP A 167 32.50 -25.28 5.65
N ARG A 168 33.80 -25.46 5.39
CA ARG A 168 34.35 -25.87 4.08
C ARG A 168 34.15 -27.36 3.80
N SER A 169 32.90 -27.80 3.95
CA SER A 169 32.36 -29.06 3.49
C SER A 169 31.23 -28.76 2.50
N LEU A 170 31.61 -28.58 1.23
CA LEU A 170 30.64 -28.57 0.13
C LEU A 170 30.06 -29.98 -0.02
N SER A 171 29.11 -30.32 0.86
CA SER A 171 28.33 -31.54 0.72
C SER A 171 27.66 -31.54 -0.66
N PRO A 172 27.94 -32.53 -1.53
CA PRO A 172 27.41 -32.53 -2.87
C PRO A 172 25.89 -32.58 -2.76
N MET A 173 25.22 -31.60 -3.37
CA MET A 173 23.77 -31.48 -3.27
C MET A 173 23.13 -32.82 -3.67
N PRO A 174 22.35 -33.46 -2.77
CA PRO A 174 21.89 -34.82 -3.02
C PRO A 174 21.12 -34.86 -4.34
N PRO A 175 21.38 -35.86 -5.21
CA PRO A 175 20.77 -35.91 -6.54
C PRO A 175 19.25 -35.83 -6.38
N PRO A 176 18.57 -34.98 -7.17
CA PRO A 176 17.20 -34.57 -6.89
C PRO A 176 16.33 -35.79 -6.70
N ALA A 177 15.83 -35.96 -5.46
CA ALA A 177 15.05 -37.13 -5.07
C ALA A 177 13.90 -37.28 -6.06
N ARG A 178 13.83 -38.43 -6.74
CA ARG A 178 12.86 -38.68 -7.82
C ARG A 178 11.48 -38.27 -7.32
N LEU A 179 10.97 -37.16 -7.88
CA LEU A 179 9.71 -36.58 -7.42
C LEU A 179 8.63 -37.66 -7.52
N PRO A 180 7.86 -37.93 -6.44
CA PRO A 180 6.79 -38.89 -6.51
C PRO A 180 5.84 -38.46 -7.62
N ALA A 181 5.45 -39.38 -8.49
CA ALA A 181 4.60 -39.09 -9.64
C ALA A 181 3.38 -38.27 -9.19
N ALA A 182 3.21 -37.10 -9.78
CA ALA A 182 2.23 -36.12 -9.30
C ALA A 182 0.84 -36.77 -9.25
N LYS A 183 0.24 -36.79 -8.05
CA LYS A 183 -1.05 -37.46 -7.83
C LYS A 183 -2.07 -36.93 -8.85
N PRO A 184 -2.81 -37.80 -9.55
CA PRO A 184 -3.76 -37.35 -10.57
C PRO A 184 -4.80 -36.40 -9.97
N GLU A 185 -5.27 -36.66 -8.75
CA GLU A 185 -6.15 -35.78 -7.96
C GLU A 185 -5.64 -34.33 -7.84
N VAL A 186 -4.33 -34.15 -7.67
CA VAL A 186 -3.69 -32.83 -7.51
C VAL A 186 -3.54 -32.15 -8.87
N LEU A 187 -3.23 -32.90 -9.92
CA LEU A 187 -3.23 -32.37 -11.29
C LEU A 187 -4.65 -31.95 -11.70
N ASP A 188 -5.66 -32.77 -11.42
CA ASP A 188 -7.06 -32.47 -11.70
C ASP A 188 -7.56 -31.26 -10.91
N ALA A 189 -7.16 -31.13 -9.62
CA ALA A 189 -7.42 -29.94 -8.83
C ALA A 189 -6.75 -28.68 -9.42
N LEU A 190 -5.50 -28.78 -9.91
CA LEU A 190 -4.80 -27.67 -10.56
C LEU A 190 -5.45 -27.28 -11.91
N TYR A 191 -5.83 -28.24 -12.75
CA TYR A 191 -6.52 -27.98 -14.02
C TYR A 191 -7.94 -27.44 -13.84
N ARG A 192 -8.58 -27.66 -12.68
CA ARG A 192 -9.85 -27.03 -12.31
C ARG A 192 -9.71 -25.54 -11.92
N ILE A 193 -8.51 -25.03 -11.63
CA ILE A 193 -8.25 -23.61 -11.33
C ILE A 193 -8.26 -22.80 -12.63
N LYS A 194 -9.46 -22.46 -13.12
CA LYS A 194 -9.67 -21.66 -14.34
C LYS A 194 -9.24 -20.19 -14.19
N THR A 195 -9.16 -19.68 -12.96
CA THR A 195 -8.75 -18.32 -12.63
C THR A 195 -7.90 -18.33 -11.36
N THR A 196 -6.88 -17.48 -11.31
CA THR A 196 -6.18 -17.13 -10.05
C THR A 196 -6.40 -15.64 -9.79
N PRO A 197 -6.64 -15.22 -8.53
CA PRO A 197 -6.75 -13.79 -8.22
C PRO A 197 -5.41 -13.11 -8.52
N TYR A 198 -5.45 -11.91 -9.09
CA TYR A 198 -4.25 -11.25 -9.64
C TYR A 198 -3.08 -11.25 -8.64
N ALA A 199 -3.35 -10.96 -7.36
CA ALA A 199 -2.38 -11.00 -6.26
C ALA A 199 -1.44 -12.22 -6.27
N SER A 200 -1.97 -13.44 -6.41
CA SER A 200 -1.19 -14.68 -6.34
C SER A 200 -0.69 -15.20 -7.71
N SER A 201 -1.17 -14.60 -8.80
CA SER A 201 -0.89 -15.00 -10.18
C SER A 201 0.61 -14.96 -10.55
N PHE A 202 0.97 -15.57 -11.68
CA PHE A 202 2.32 -15.40 -12.25
C PHE A 202 2.54 -13.96 -12.77
N LEU A 203 1.47 -13.31 -13.26
CA LEU A 203 1.53 -11.97 -13.85
C LEU A 203 1.86 -10.90 -12.80
N SER A 204 1.35 -11.01 -11.58
CA SER A 204 1.74 -10.11 -10.46
C SER A 204 3.16 -10.35 -9.97
N ARG A 205 3.72 -11.56 -10.11
CA ARG A 205 5.13 -11.80 -9.76
C ARG A 205 6.06 -11.15 -10.78
N LEU A 206 5.67 -11.18 -12.05
CA LEU A 206 6.40 -10.61 -13.18
C LEU A 206 6.31 -9.07 -13.19
N MET A 207 5.09 -8.52 -13.18
CA MET A 207 4.80 -7.07 -13.24
C MET A 207 4.84 -6.35 -11.88
N GLY A 208 4.95 -7.10 -10.78
CA GLY A 208 4.74 -6.60 -9.41
C GLY A 208 3.28 -6.71 -8.99
N PHE A 209 3.03 -7.04 -7.72
CA PHE A 209 1.68 -7.03 -7.17
C PHE A 209 1.23 -5.58 -6.96
N GLN A 210 0.70 -5.03 -8.03
CA GLN A 210 -0.15 -3.86 -8.00
C GLN A 210 -1.44 -4.24 -7.26
N HIS A 211 -1.47 -3.98 -5.95
CA HIS A 211 -2.65 -3.33 -5.38
C HIS A 211 -2.96 -2.08 -6.22
N SER A 212 -4.22 -1.60 -6.24
CA SER A 212 -4.49 -0.23 -6.66
C SER A 212 -3.76 0.72 -5.71
N ASN A 213 -2.52 1.07 -6.05
CA ASN A 213 -1.65 1.94 -5.26
C ASN A 213 -2.01 3.42 -5.49
N THR A 214 -3.32 3.68 -5.52
CA THR A 214 -4.00 4.97 -5.50
C THR A 214 -3.98 5.44 -4.04
N PRO A 215 -3.07 6.35 -3.64
CA PRO A 215 -2.96 6.76 -2.24
C PRO A 215 -4.29 7.36 -1.76
N GLY A 216 -4.71 6.98 -0.56
CA GLY A 216 -5.98 7.41 0.04
C GLY A 216 -7.22 6.59 -0.37
N VAL A 217 -7.11 5.36 -0.88
CA VAL A 217 -8.28 4.45 -0.95
C VAL A 217 -8.69 4.05 0.48
N ILE A 218 -9.97 4.27 0.80
CA ILE A 218 -10.61 3.96 2.09
C ILE A 218 -11.28 2.58 2.04
N ALA A 219 -12.00 2.29 0.94
CA ALA A 219 -12.71 1.03 0.74
C ALA A 219 -12.96 0.74 -0.75
N CYS A 220 -13.12 -0.53 -1.12
CA CYS A 220 -13.53 -0.94 -2.47
C CYS A 220 -14.76 -1.86 -2.39
N ASP A 221 -15.86 -1.46 -3.02
CA ASP A 221 -17.12 -2.22 -3.03
C ASP A 221 -17.34 -2.90 -4.38
N TRP A 222 -17.38 -4.23 -4.36
CA TRP A 222 -17.61 -5.09 -5.53
C TRP A 222 -19.06 -5.58 -5.66
N ASN A 223 -19.91 -5.32 -4.65
CA ASN A 223 -21.28 -5.81 -4.60
C ASN A 223 -22.27 -4.79 -5.18
N THR A 224 -21.98 -3.49 -5.02
CA THR A 224 -22.83 -2.41 -5.52
C THR A 224 -22.90 -2.39 -7.05
N ARG A 225 -24.04 -2.83 -7.61
CA ARG A 225 -24.44 -2.58 -8.99
C ARG A 225 -25.41 -1.38 -9.04
N PRO A 226 -25.00 -0.24 -9.62
CA PRO A 226 -25.90 0.88 -9.87
C PRO A 226 -26.73 0.66 -11.14
N PRO A 227 -27.96 1.23 -11.25
CA PRO A 227 -28.86 0.99 -12.37
C PRO A 227 -28.28 1.33 -13.75
N TRP A 228 -27.38 2.33 -13.82
CA TRP A 228 -26.66 2.63 -15.07
C TRP A 228 -25.73 1.49 -15.51
N ILE A 229 -25.09 0.78 -14.59
CA ILE A 229 -24.21 -0.35 -14.93
C ILE A 229 -25.04 -1.55 -15.37
N GLU A 230 -26.14 -1.85 -14.67
CA GLU A 230 -27.09 -2.90 -15.04
C GLU A 230 -27.62 -2.68 -16.46
N LEU A 231 -28.11 -1.48 -16.78
CA LEU A 231 -28.53 -1.11 -18.13
C LEU A 231 -27.41 -1.24 -19.18
N MET A 232 -26.17 -0.87 -18.83
CA MET A 232 -25.01 -1.04 -19.72
C MET A 232 -24.57 -2.50 -19.84
N GLU A 233 -24.97 -3.39 -18.94
CA GLU A 233 -24.77 -4.85 -19.02
C GLU A 233 -25.87 -5.46 -19.92
N ASP A 234 -27.16 -5.18 -19.67
CA ASP A 234 -28.30 -5.60 -20.51
C ASP A 234 -28.10 -5.28 -22.01
N ILE A 235 -27.72 -4.04 -22.33
CA ILE A 235 -27.46 -3.60 -23.70
C ILE A 235 -26.32 -4.39 -24.35
N HIS A 236 -25.31 -4.77 -23.57
CA HIS A 236 -24.15 -5.52 -24.05
C HIS A 236 -24.45 -7.02 -24.20
N GLU A 237 -25.24 -7.61 -23.30
CA GLU A 237 -25.73 -8.98 -23.44
C GLU A 237 -26.66 -9.12 -24.65
N HIS A 238 -27.61 -8.20 -24.84
CA HIS A 238 -28.44 -8.19 -26.05
C HIS A 238 -27.61 -8.01 -27.33
N PHE A 239 -26.61 -7.12 -27.34
CA PHE A 239 -25.70 -7.00 -28.49
C PHE A 239 -24.93 -8.30 -28.76
N THR A 240 -24.41 -8.93 -27.71
CA THR A 240 -23.66 -10.19 -27.80
C THR A 240 -24.51 -11.34 -28.34
N PHE A 241 -25.77 -11.43 -27.89
CA PHE A 241 -26.74 -12.39 -28.39
C PHE A 241 -27.13 -12.16 -29.86
N ARG A 242 -27.08 -10.91 -30.34
CA ARG A 242 -27.40 -10.54 -31.73
C ARG A 242 -26.25 -10.77 -32.71
N HIS A 243 -25.01 -10.78 -32.25
CA HIS A 243 -23.81 -10.81 -33.11
C HIS A 243 -22.78 -11.87 -32.65
N PRO A 244 -23.16 -13.15 -32.48
CA PRO A 244 -22.30 -14.18 -31.86
C PRO A 244 -20.94 -14.37 -32.54
N ASP A 245 -20.83 -14.08 -33.84
CA ASP A 245 -19.61 -14.23 -34.63
C ASP A 245 -18.59 -13.07 -34.44
N ALA A 246 -18.91 -12.06 -33.63
CA ALA A 246 -18.03 -10.92 -33.35
C ALA A 246 -17.01 -11.19 -32.23
N GLU A 247 -15.86 -10.52 -32.26
CA GLU A 247 -14.89 -10.55 -31.16
C GLU A 247 -15.38 -9.68 -29.98
N HIS A 248 -16.05 -10.33 -29.03
CA HIS A 248 -16.55 -9.68 -27.82
C HIS A 248 -15.41 -9.40 -26.82
N LEU A 249 -15.04 -8.13 -26.67
CA LEU A 249 -14.14 -7.69 -25.61
C LEU A 249 -14.76 -7.96 -24.24
N ARG A 250 -14.29 -9.02 -23.57
CA ARG A 250 -14.77 -9.43 -22.24
C ARG A 250 -14.66 -8.27 -21.25
N ARG A 251 -15.79 -7.65 -20.90
CA ARG A 251 -15.86 -6.56 -19.94
C ARG A 251 -15.28 -7.00 -18.61
N LEU A 252 -14.35 -6.21 -18.08
CA LEU A 252 -13.92 -6.33 -16.69
C LEU A 252 -14.94 -5.60 -15.81
N GLU A 253 -15.57 -6.37 -14.91
CA GLU A 253 -16.21 -5.85 -13.71
C GLU A 253 -15.18 -5.03 -12.90
N ALA A 254 -15.64 -3.99 -12.23
CA ALA A 254 -14.80 -3.14 -11.39
C ALA A 254 -15.61 -2.66 -10.18
N PRO A 255 -14.96 -2.38 -9.04
CA PRO A 255 -15.64 -1.89 -7.87
C PRO A 255 -16.00 -0.41 -8.00
N VAL A 256 -16.83 0.06 -7.08
CA VAL A 256 -16.80 1.45 -6.64
C VAL A 256 -15.68 1.59 -5.61
N GLU A 257 -14.60 2.29 -5.95
CA GLU A 257 -13.53 2.63 -5.01
C GLU A 257 -13.89 3.94 -4.29
N TYR A 258 -13.95 3.92 -2.97
CA TYR A 258 -14.08 5.10 -2.11
C TYR A 258 -12.69 5.55 -1.71
N SER A 259 -12.34 6.80 -2.03
CA SER A 259 -11.01 7.35 -1.77
C SER A 259 -11.06 8.82 -1.34
N THR A 260 -10.00 9.33 -0.75
CA THR A 260 -9.87 10.73 -0.34
C THR A 260 -9.78 11.65 -1.57
N LEU A 261 -9.99 12.95 -1.38
CA LEU A 261 -9.85 13.94 -2.45
C LEU A 261 -8.40 14.00 -2.96
N ARG A 262 -8.25 14.00 -4.28
CA ARG A 262 -6.97 14.19 -4.99
C ARG A 262 -7.16 15.26 -6.07
N ARG A 263 -6.07 15.92 -6.48
CA ARG A 263 -6.10 16.95 -7.54
C ARG A 263 -6.73 16.43 -8.84
N ASP A 264 -6.47 15.18 -9.19
CA ASP A 264 -7.07 14.49 -10.37
C ASP A 264 -8.60 14.36 -10.29
N HIS A 265 -9.19 14.42 -9.09
CA HIS A 265 -10.63 14.32 -8.88
C HIS A 265 -11.33 15.67 -9.01
N LEU A 266 -10.65 16.80 -8.73
CA LEU A 266 -11.26 18.13 -8.65
C LEU A 266 -12.12 18.50 -9.87
N PRO A 267 -11.67 18.34 -11.14
CA PRO A 267 -12.49 18.75 -12.28
C PRO A 267 -13.83 18.00 -12.37
N GLN A 268 -13.83 16.70 -12.04
CA GLN A 268 -15.03 15.86 -12.05
C GLN A 268 -15.90 16.08 -10.80
N ALA A 269 -15.28 16.37 -9.65
CA ALA A 269 -15.99 16.73 -8.42
C ALA A 269 -16.69 18.08 -8.58
N HIS A 270 -16.01 19.08 -9.15
CA HIS A 270 -16.60 20.39 -9.48
C HIS A 270 -17.74 20.20 -10.48
N GLU A 271 -17.56 19.44 -11.57
CA GLU A 271 -18.66 19.13 -12.49
C GLU A 271 -19.86 18.49 -11.78
N LEU A 272 -19.63 17.51 -10.90
CA LEU A 272 -20.69 16.83 -10.15
C LEU A 272 -21.43 17.79 -9.20
N LEU A 273 -20.70 18.61 -8.43
CA LEU A 273 -21.27 19.55 -7.47
C LEU A 273 -22.04 20.67 -8.18
N ASN A 274 -21.48 21.27 -9.23
CA ASN A 274 -22.13 22.31 -10.01
C ASN A 274 -23.42 21.82 -10.73
N ARG A 275 -23.54 20.52 -11.00
CA ARG A 275 -24.77 19.89 -11.53
C ARG A 275 -25.78 19.50 -10.45
N ALA A 276 -25.35 19.33 -9.20
CA ALA A 276 -26.19 18.85 -8.09
C ALA A 276 -26.68 19.98 -7.15
N PHE A 277 -25.97 21.11 -7.12
CA PHE A 277 -26.22 22.25 -6.24
C PHE A 277 -26.47 23.53 -7.07
N TRP A 278 -25.49 24.43 -7.14
CA TRP A 278 -25.53 25.67 -7.91
C TRP A 278 -24.20 25.87 -8.67
N SER A 279 -24.17 26.81 -9.63
CA SER A 279 -22.97 27.12 -10.40
C SER A 279 -21.97 27.97 -9.60
N GLY A 280 -20.67 27.71 -9.79
CA GLY A 280 -19.59 28.36 -9.04
C GLY A 280 -19.17 27.62 -7.75
N VAL A 281 -19.57 26.36 -7.54
CA VAL A 281 -19.02 25.55 -6.44
C VAL A 281 -17.59 25.16 -6.76
N ASP A 282 -16.66 25.69 -5.97
CA ASP A 282 -15.25 25.30 -5.89
C ASP A 282 -15.00 24.58 -4.54
N VAL A 283 -14.19 23.53 -4.56
CA VAL A 283 -13.78 22.76 -3.38
C VAL A 283 -12.27 22.46 -3.39
N THR A 284 -11.49 23.25 -4.14
CA THR A 284 -10.02 23.15 -4.21
C THR A 284 -9.39 23.23 -2.81
N ASP A 285 -9.85 24.15 -1.96
CA ASP A 285 -9.45 24.35 -0.56
C ASP A 285 -9.52 23.06 0.28
N SER A 286 -10.44 22.14 -0.06
CA SER A 286 -10.61 20.87 0.66
C SER A 286 -9.44 19.90 0.48
N LEU A 287 -8.48 20.20 -0.40
CA LEU A 287 -7.19 19.49 -0.46
C LEU A 287 -6.22 19.86 0.66
N ASP A 288 -6.29 21.09 1.16
CA ASP A 288 -5.34 21.60 2.15
C ASP A 288 -5.85 21.40 3.58
N TYR A 289 -7.19 21.36 3.78
CA TYR A 289 -7.84 21.09 5.06
C TYR A 289 -8.05 19.59 5.36
N SER A 290 -6.96 18.83 5.47
CA SER A 290 -6.95 17.42 5.90
C SER A 290 -7.94 16.50 5.14
N PRO A 291 -7.78 16.35 3.81
CA PRO A 291 -8.72 15.58 2.98
C PRO A 291 -8.92 14.13 3.43
N GLU A 292 -7.94 13.54 4.13
CA GLU A 292 -7.99 12.18 4.67
C GLU A 292 -9.07 11.96 5.74
N GLN A 293 -9.50 13.00 6.44
CA GLN A 293 -10.59 12.95 7.43
C GLN A 293 -11.86 13.66 6.93
N CYS A 294 -11.71 14.59 5.99
CA CYS A 294 -12.75 15.55 5.64
C CYS A 294 -13.41 15.28 4.27
N THR A 295 -12.87 14.39 3.44
CA THR A 295 -13.36 14.21 2.05
C THR A 295 -13.46 12.74 1.65
N ILE A 296 -14.53 12.38 0.93
CA ILE A 296 -14.70 11.06 0.33
C ILE A 296 -15.24 11.21 -1.09
N ILE A 297 -14.51 10.64 -2.05
CA ILE A 297 -14.82 10.59 -3.46
C ILE A 297 -15.05 9.11 -3.83
N ALA A 298 -16.27 8.80 -4.29
CA ALA A 298 -16.60 7.52 -4.88
C ALA A 298 -16.25 7.55 -6.37
N THR A 299 -15.36 6.65 -6.80
CA THR A 299 -14.92 6.50 -8.19
C THR A 299 -15.26 5.12 -8.76
N TYR A 300 -15.83 5.09 -9.97
CA TYR A 300 -15.98 3.88 -10.76
C TYR A 300 -14.95 3.89 -11.90
N LYS A 301 -13.97 3.00 -11.84
CA LYS A 301 -12.81 2.89 -12.76
C LYS A 301 -11.90 4.14 -12.80
N LYS A 302 -12.37 5.23 -13.42
CA LYS A 302 -11.72 6.57 -13.44
C LYS A 302 -12.72 7.73 -13.39
N LEU A 303 -14.02 7.42 -13.29
CA LEU A 303 -15.11 8.38 -13.27
C LEU A 303 -15.49 8.66 -11.81
N VAL A 304 -15.57 9.93 -11.43
CA VAL A 304 -16.20 10.33 -10.15
C VAL A 304 -17.71 10.10 -10.27
N VAL A 305 -18.25 9.27 -9.39
CA VAL A 305 -19.67 8.90 -9.32
C VAL A 305 -20.34 9.37 -8.03
N GLY A 306 -19.57 9.81 -7.03
CA GLY A 306 -20.08 10.47 -5.84
C GLY A 306 -18.98 11.28 -5.16
N ALA A 307 -19.38 12.32 -4.43
CA ALA A 307 -18.47 13.14 -3.64
C ALA A 307 -19.15 13.62 -2.35
N ALA A 308 -18.42 13.57 -1.24
CA ALA A 308 -18.83 13.98 0.09
C ALA A 308 -17.74 14.83 0.74
N PHE A 309 -18.13 15.95 1.33
CA PHE A 309 -17.25 16.94 1.93
C PHE A 309 -17.75 17.35 3.31
N LEU A 310 -16.82 17.41 4.27
CA LEU A 310 -17.00 17.83 5.65
C LEU A 310 -16.08 19.02 5.90
N SER A 311 -16.59 20.08 6.52
CA SER A 311 -15.77 21.14 7.08
C SER A 311 -15.31 20.78 8.50
N SER A 312 -14.07 21.14 8.82
CA SER A 312 -13.44 21.05 10.14
C SER A 312 -12.33 22.10 10.17
N PRO A 313 -12.00 22.73 11.33
CA PRO A 313 -12.01 22.09 12.65
C PRO A 313 -13.04 22.62 13.67
N GLN A 314 -13.75 23.73 13.41
CA GLN A 314 -14.57 24.40 14.44
C GLN A 314 -15.92 23.71 14.70
N GLU A 315 -16.72 23.49 13.65
CA GLU A 315 -17.90 22.63 13.67
C GLU A 315 -17.75 21.57 12.57
N THR A 316 -18.07 20.31 12.88
CA THR A 316 -18.06 19.22 11.89
C THR A 316 -19.31 19.28 11.02
N TYR A 317 -19.23 20.09 9.96
CA TYR A 317 -20.38 20.40 9.11
C TYR A 317 -20.27 19.75 7.73
N ILE A 318 -21.23 18.89 7.32
CA ILE A 318 -21.23 18.32 5.96
C ILE A 318 -21.67 19.42 4.99
N THR A 319 -20.72 19.90 4.18
CA THR A 319 -20.94 20.97 3.20
C THR A 319 -21.66 20.45 1.96
N TYR A 320 -21.21 19.30 1.44
CA TYR A 320 -21.74 18.70 0.22
C TYR A 320 -21.81 17.17 0.33
N LEU A 321 -22.90 16.60 -0.18
CA LEU A 321 -23.05 15.17 -0.44
C LEU A 321 -23.82 14.98 -1.75
N ALA A 322 -23.14 14.50 -2.80
CA ALA A 322 -23.71 14.30 -4.12
C ALA A 322 -23.36 12.92 -4.69
N VAL A 323 -24.30 12.33 -5.43
CA VAL A 323 -24.10 11.12 -6.25
C VAL A 323 -24.53 11.46 -7.68
N LYS A 324 -23.82 10.91 -8.66
CA LYS A 324 -24.07 11.16 -10.09
C LYS A 324 -25.40 10.53 -10.51
N PRO A 325 -26.24 11.24 -11.30
CA PRO A 325 -27.47 10.65 -11.83
C PRO A 325 -27.22 9.33 -12.56
N GLY A 326 -28.10 8.35 -12.34
CA GLY A 326 -27.92 6.96 -12.80
C GLY A 326 -27.06 6.06 -11.89
N PHE A 327 -26.35 6.63 -10.91
CA PHE A 327 -25.69 5.93 -9.80
C PHE A 327 -26.49 6.01 -8.49
N GLU A 328 -27.72 6.54 -8.57
CA GLU A 328 -28.71 6.58 -7.49
C GLU A 328 -29.22 5.18 -7.11
N ASN A 329 -29.89 5.07 -5.96
CA ASN A 329 -30.39 3.83 -5.33
C ASN A 329 -29.35 2.77 -4.96
N ALA A 330 -28.16 2.81 -5.57
CA ALA A 330 -27.00 1.94 -5.37
C ALA A 330 -26.30 2.07 -4.00
N GLN A 331 -26.94 2.69 -3.00
CA GLN A 331 -26.41 2.97 -1.65
C GLN A 331 -25.04 3.71 -1.57
N ILE A 332 -24.49 4.23 -2.67
CA ILE A 332 -23.19 4.95 -2.69
C ILE A 332 -23.18 6.14 -1.71
N ALA A 333 -24.28 6.90 -1.61
CA ALA A 333 -24.42 7.98 -0.62
C ALA A 333 -24.41 7.45 0.84
N THR A 334 -25.00 6.28 1.07
CA THR A 334 -24.98 5.57 2.36
C THR A 334 -23.55 5.19 2.73
N SER A 335 -22.80 4.59 1.82
CA SER A 335 -21.41 4.18 2.04
C SER A 335 -20.47 5.38 2.25
N MET A 336 -20.60 6.45 1.46
CA MET A 336 -19.82 7.69 1.67
C MET A 336 -20.12 8.31 3.05
N LEU A 337 -21.40 8.42 3.43
CA LEU A 337 -21.78 8.99 4.72
C LEU A 337 -21.30 8.12 5.90
N TYR A 338 -21.41 6.80 5.80
CA TYR A 338 -20.87 5.85 6.78
C TYR A 338 -19.36 6.02 7.00
N HIS A 339 -18.58 6.08 5.92
CA HIS A 339 -17.12 6.26 6.02
C HIS A 339 -16.76 7.64 6.57
N LEU A 340 -17.48 8.71 6.18
CA LEU A 340 -17.24 10.08 6.64
C LEU A 340 -17.49 10.24 8.15
N ILE A 341 -18.57 9.61 8.65
CA ILE A 341 -18.85 9.51 10.09
C ILE A 341 -17.76 8.70 10.80
N SER A 342 -17.36 7.55 10.23
CA SER A 342 -16.35 6.65 10.83
C SER A 342 -14.95 7.27 10.93
N LEU A 343 -14.60 8.21 10.03
CA LEU A 343 -13.35 8.98 10.06
C LEU A 343 -13.36 10.11 11.11
N ASN A 344 -14.53 10.44 11.68
CA ASN A 344 -14.71 11.52 12.64
C ASN A 344 -15.38 11.02 13.94
N PRO A 345 -14.72 10.11 14.69
CA PRO A 345 -15.23 9.62 15.96
C PRO A 345 -15.28 10.73 17.01
N HIS A 346 -16.27 10.66 17.90
CA HIS A 346 -16.49 11.57 19.03
C HIS A 346 -16.70 13.06 18.63
N LYS A 347 -17.14 13.31 17.40
CA LYS A 347 -17.54 14.63 16.92
C LYS A 347 -19.02 14.65 16.55
N ASP A 348 -19.73 15.69 16.98
CA ASP A 348 -21.12 15.94 16.57
C ASP A 348 -21.15 16.45 15.12
N ILE A 349 -21.86 15.75 14.24
CA ILE A 349 -21.88 16.05 12.80
C ILE A 349 -23.18 16.80 12.48
N ILE A 350 -23.06 18.00 11.90
CA ILE A 350 -24.16 18.91 11.58
C ILE A 350 -24.30 19.01 10.05
N LEU A 351 -25.52 19.18 9.55
CA LEU A 351 -25.78 19.44 8.12
C LEU A 351 -27.11 20.16 7.89
N HIS A 352 -27.22 20.91 6.79
CA HIS A 352 -28.49 21.51 6.35
C HIS A 352 -29.05 20.82 5.11
N VAL A 353 -30.36 20.58 5.09
CA VAL A 353 -31.05 19.90 3.99
C VAL A 353 -32.34 20.63 3.63
N SER A 354 -32.52 20.97 2.35
CA SER A 354 -33.78 21.52 1.83
C SER A 354 -34.95 20.60 2.15
N THR A 355 -36.06 21.17 2.61
CA THR A 355 -37.23 20.40 3.07
C THR A 355 -37.90 19.54 2.00
N THR A 356 -37.56 19.77 0.72
CA THR A 356 -38.00 18.97 -0.44
C THR A 356 -37.02 17.86 -0.87
N ASN A 357 -35.85 17.74 -0.24
CA ASN A 357 -34.82 16.79 -0.66
C ASN A 357 -35.05 15.38 -0.06
N PRO A 358 -35.18 14.30 -0.89
CA PRO A 358 -35.40 12.94 -0.39
C PRO A 358 -34.26 12.39 0.49
N ALA A 359 -33.07 13.00 0.46
CA ALA A 359 -31.94 12.64 1.32
C ALA A 359 -32.27 12.76 2.83
N MET A 360 -33.32 13.48 3.24
CA MET A 360 -33.87 13.43 4.61
C MET A 360 -34.06 11.98 5.12
N LEU A 361 -34.49 11.06 4.24
CA LEU A 361 -34.66 9.64 4.57
C LEU A 361 -33.34 8.86 4.67
N LEU A 362 -32.24 9.38 4.13
CA LEU A 362 -30.89 8.84 4.35
C LEU A 362 -30.36 9.26 5.71
N TYR A 363 -30.38 10.57 6.01
CA TYR A 363 -29.84 11.10 7.27
C TYR A 363 -30.59 10.55 8.49
N ASN A 364 -31.93 10.44 8.43
CA ASN A 364 -32.71 9.83 9.51
C ASN A 364 -32.32 8.35 9.76
N ARG A 365 -31.97 7.57 8.72
CA ARG A 365 -31.46 6.19 8.88
C ARG A 365 -30.09 6.12 9.55
N PHE A 366 -29.29 7.19 9.49
CA PHE A 366 -28.04 7.33 10.26
C PHE A 366 -28.26 7.89 11.67
N GLY A 367 -29.51 8.17 12.10
CA GLY A 367 -29.81 8.71 13.42
C GLY A 367 -29.67 10.22 13.56
N PHE A 368 -29.48 10.96 12.46
CA PHE A 368 -29.53 12.43 12.46
C PHE A 368 -30.92 12.91 12.90
N LYS A 369 -30.96 13.83 13.86
CA LYS A 369 -32.19 14.46 14.36
C LYS A 369 -32.28 15.89 13.87
N ALA A 370 -33.47 16.34 13.51
CA ALA A 370 -33.72 17.75 13.23
C ALA A 370 -33.72 18.55 14.55
N GLU A 371 -32.89 19.58 14.62
CA GLU A 371 -32.85 20.50 15.79
C GLU A 371 -33.59 21.80 15.47
N GLU A 372 -33.44 22.34 14.25
CA GLU A 372 -33.98 23.65 13.84
C GLU A 372 -34.57 23.61 12.42
N PHE A 373 -35.54 24.49 12.15
CA PHE A 373 -36.11 24.74 10.82
C PHE A 373 -35.80 26.19 10.43
N ILE A 374 -35.09 26.36 9.32
CA ILE A 374 -34.57 27.66 8.87
C ILE A 374 -35.30 28.07 7.60
N VAL A 375 -36.04 29.18 7.69
CA VAL A 375 -36.70 29.80 6.54
C VAL A 375 -35.66 30.51 5.67
N GLY A 376 -35.78 30.38 4.35
CA GLY A 376 -34.96 31.12 3.39
C GLY A 376 -33.48 30.73 3.32
N PHE A 377 -33.03 29.64 3.98
CA PHE A 377 -31.61 29.23 4.01
C PHE A 377 -30.93 29.14 2.62
N TYR A 378 -31.68 28.76 1.59
CA TYR A 378 -31.19 28.68 0.21
C TYR A 378 -31.62 29.88 -0.68
N GLU A 379 -32.03 31.02 -0.11
CA GLU A 379 -32.49 32.17 -0.91
C GLU A 379 -31.41 32.79 -1.79
N ASP A 380 -30.18 32.88 -1.30
CA ASP A 380 -29.02 33.43 -2.02
C ASP A 380 -28.40 32.42 -3.03
N TYR A 381 -28.73 31.13 -2.89
CA TYR A 381 -28.10 30.02 -3.64
C TYR A 381 -28.99 29.40 -4.73
N ILE A 382 -30.32 29.56 -4.63
CA ILE A 382 -31.30 28.97 -5.56
C ILE A 382 -32.02 30.08 -6.33
N GLU A 383 -31.92 30.01 -7.67
CA GLU A 383 -32.60 30.92 -8.60
C GLU A 383 -34.11 31.03 -8.30
N SER A 384 -34.66 32.23 -8.45
CA SER A 384 -36.02 32.56 -8.02
C SER A 384 -37.14 31.79 -8.72
N GLN A 385 -36.86 31.09 -9.83
CA GLN A 385 -37.85 30.29 -10.58
C GLN A 385 -37.79 28.78 -10.28
N THR A 386 -36.85 28.31 -9.45
CA THR A 386 -36.70 26.88 -9.16
C THR A 386 -37.85 26.37 -8.26
N ARG A 387 -38.41 25.19 -8.58
CA ARG A 387 -39.50 24.55 -7.81
C ARG A 387 -39.08 23.94 -6.46
N GLY A 388 -37.82 24.08 -6.05
CA GLY A 388 -37.31 23.56 -4.79
C GLY A 388 -37.72 24.42 -3.59
N SER A 389 -37.88 23.82 -2.41
CA SER A 389 -38.07 24.58 -1.18
C SER A 389 -36.76 25.27 -0.78
N LYS A 390 -36.83 26.58 -0.59
CA LYS A 390 -35.71 27.40 -0.09
C LYS A 390 -35.44 27.23 1.40
N ASN A 391 -36.35 26.58 2.13
CA ASN A 391 -36.26 26.34 3.56
C ASN A 391 -35.45 25.06 3.84
N ALA A 392 -34.69 25.04 4.93
CA ALA A 392 -33.85 23.92 5.34
C ALA A 392 -34.21 23.40 6.73
N PHE A 393 -33.97 22.11 6.98
CA PHE A 393 -33.80 21.59 8.32
C PHE A 393 -32.31 21.54 8.67
N ARG A 394 -31.95 22.02 9.88
CA ARG A 394 -30.65 21.76 10.51
C ARG A 394 -30.73 20.41 11.19
N LEU A 395 -29.94 19.45 10.71
CA LEU A 395 -29.84 18.12 11.29
C LEU A 395 -28.52 17.97 12.06
N ARG A 396 -28.55 17.21 13.15
CA ARG A 396 -27.37 16.85 13.94
C ARG A 396 -27.37 15.35 14.26
N LEU A 397 -26.23 14.71 14.04
CA LEU A 397 -25.87 13.43 14.62
C LEU A 397 -25.00 13.71 15.85
N ARG A 398 -25.39 13.13 16.98
CA ARG A 398 -24.59 13.15 18.22
C ARG A 398 -24.01 11.75 18.44
N GLN A 399 -22.73 11.66 18.82
CA GLN A 399 -22.01 10.40 19.04
C GLN A 399 -21.81 10.09 20.52
#